data_AF-A0A0W8FPM9-F1
#
_entry.id   AF-A0A0W8FPM9-F1
#
_cell.length_a   1.000
_cell.length_b   1.000
_cell.length_c   1.000
_cell.angle_alpha   90.00
_cell.angle_beta   90.00
_cell.angle_gamma   90.00
#
_symmetry.space_group_name_H-M   'P 1'
#
loop_
_entity.id
_entity.type
_entity.pdbx_description
1 polymer ?
#
loop_
_entity_poly.entity_id
_entity_poly.type
_entity_poly.pdbx_seq_one_letter_code
_entity_poly.pdbx_strand_id
1 'polypeptide(L)'
;MLRTERGFTLIEIIAVLAILGIIAAVAVPKYIDMIEQSRISAAQTAIAEVKTQCSNYYASQMLSGNGTTSLGSVQASVTSAPYLGPDYNVSTATAASGILITVLSVKGNSLSTAQTGTWYYPGL
;
A
#
# COMPACT_ATOMS: atom_id res chain seq x y z
N MET A 1 -49.04 5.58 -39.34
CA MET A 1 -48.39 6.69 -38.59
C MET A 1 -46.89 6.43 -38.59
N LEU A 2 -46.12 7.11 -39.44
CA LEU A 2 -44.67 6.91 -39.53
C LEU A 2 -43.98 7.85 -38.53
N ARG A 3 -43.36 7.25 -37.51
CA ARG A 3 -42.51 7.94 -36.55
C ARG A 3 -41.25 8.41 -37.28
N THR A 4 -41.00 9.71 -37.29
CA THR A 4 -39.70 10.26 -37.73
C THR A 4 -38.67 9.97 -36.64
N GLU A 5 -37.88 8.92 -36.84
CA GLU A 5 -36.68 8.65 -36.04
C GLU A 5 -35.65 9.77 -36.35
N ARG A 6 -35.50 10.73 -35.44
CA ARG A 6 -34.46 11.76 -35.52
C ARG A 6 -33.13 11.13 -35.10
N GLY A 7 -32.31 10.76 -36.07
CA GLY A 7 -30.93 10.29 -35.83
C GLY A 7 -30.02 11.42 -35.32
N PHE A 8 -28.95 11.04 -34.61
CA PHE A 8 -27.88 11.94 -34.20
C PHE A 8 -27.18 12.57 -35.41
N THR A 9 -26.84 13.86 -35.31
CA THR A 9 -26.08 14.55 -36.35
C THR A 9 -24.57 14.33 -36.19
N LEU A 10 -23.82 14.36 -37.29
CA LEU A 10 -22.35 14.26 -37.23
C LEU A 10 -21.72 15.40 -36.42
N ILE A 11 -22.32 16.60 -36.48
CA ILE A 11 -21.83 17.75 -35.73
C ILE A 11 -22.00 17.56 -34.21
N GLU A 12 -23.07 16.90 -33.76
CA GLU A 12 -23.25 16.54 -32.36
C GLU A 12 -22.20 15.56 -31.88
N ILE A 13 -21.87 14.53 -32.68
CA ILE A 13 -20.84 13.56 -32.32
C ILE A 13 -19.46 14.24 -32.25
N ILE A 14 -19.13 15.14 -33.16
CA ILE A 14 -17.86 15.87 -33.16
C ILE A 14 -17.75 16.77 -31.91
N ALA A 15 -18.80 17.52 -31.59
CA ALA A 15 -18.81 18.39 -30.41
C ALA A 15 -18.67 17.59 -29.10
N VAL A 16 -19.35 16.45 -28.99
CA VAL A 16 -19.26 15.56 -27.83
C VAL A 16 -17.85 14.98 -27.69
N LEU A 17 -17.26 14.48 -28.78
CA LEU A 17 -15.90 13.93 -28.77
C LEU A 17 -14.85 14.99 -28.43
N ALA A 18 -15.03 16.23 -28.90
CA ALA A 18 -14.14 17.34 -28.54
C ALA A 18 -14.15 17.62 -27.04
N ILE A 19 -15.32 17.67 -26.40
CA ILE A 19 -15.44 17.88 -24.96
C ILE A 19 -14.89 16.68 -24.18
N LEU A 20 -15.24 15.46 -24.58
CA LEU A 20 -14.73 14.24 -23.96
C LEU A 20 -13.21 14.14 -24.07
N GLY A 21 -12.62 14.55 -25.19
CA GLY A 21 -11.17 14.60 -25.39
C GLY A 21 -10.46 15.52 -24.38
N ILE A 22 -11.01 16.73 -24.17
CA ILE A 22 -10.47 17.69 -23.19
C ILE A 22 -10.54 17.12 -21.77
N ILE A 23 -11.69 16.54 -21.38
CA ILE A 23 -11.87 15.96 -20.05
C ILE A 23 -10.96 14.76 -19.86
N ALA A 24 -10.86 13.87 -20.85
CA ALA A 24 -10.03 12.67 -20.78
C ALA A 24 -8.53 13.01 -20.62
N ALA A 25 -8.04 14.05 -21.32
CA ALA A 25 -6.66 14.50 -21.20
C ALA A 25 -6.25 14.88 -19.77
N VAL A 26 -7.18 15.39 -18.95
CA VAL A 26 -6.91 15.76 -17.56
C VAL A 26 -7.32 14.64 -16.57
N ALA A 27 -8.42 13.95 -16.84
CA ALA A 27 -8.98 12.96 -15.93
C ALA A 27 -8.15 11.66 -15.86
N VAL A 28 -7.65 11.19 -17.00
CA VAL A 28 -6.87 9.95 -17.07
C VAL A 28 -5.59 9.99 -16.23
N PRO A 29 -4.68 10.99 -16.39
CA PRO A 29 -3.47 11.02 -15.57
C PRO A 29 -3.80 11.14 -14.08
N LYS A 30 -4.78 11.97 -13.71
CA LYS A 30 -5.23 12.13 -12.32
C LYS A 30 -5.76 10.81 -11.72
N TYR A 31 -6.48 10.01 -12.50
CA TYR A 31 -6.99 8.71 -12.05
C TYR A 31 -5.86 7.72 -11.77
N ILE A 32 -4.84 7.69 -12.62
CA ILE A 32 -3.65 6.83 -12.43
C ILE A 32 -2.91 7.24 -11.17
N ASP A 33 -2.68 8.55 -10.97
CA ASP A 33 -2.04 9.07 -9.76
C ASP A 33 -2.83 8.71 -8.49
N MET A 34 -4.17 8.83 -8.54
CA MET A 34 -5.03 8.47 -7.41
C MET A 34 -4.93 6.98 -7.05
N ILE A 35 -4.85 6.09 -8.04
CA ILE A 35 -4.63 4.67 -7.80
C ILE A 35 -3.27 4.45 -7.13
N GLU A 36 -2.21 5.11 -7.59
CA GLU A 36 -0.89 4.96 -6.99
C GLU A 36 -0.87 5.47 -5.54
N GLN A 37 -1.47 6.62 -5.27
CA GLN A 37 -1.61 7.14 -3.90
C GLN A 37 -2.41 6.19 -2.99
N SER A 38 -3.45 5.54 -3.52
CA SER A 38 -4.20 4.54 -2.75
C SER A 38 -3.33 3.33 -2.36
N ARG A 39 -2.42 2.91 -3.25
CA ARG A 39 -1.47 1.81 -2.99
C ARG A 39 -0.41 2.22 -1.98
N ILE A 40 0.10 3.44 -2.08
CA ILE A 40 1.05 4.01 -1.10
C ILE A 40 0.40 4.06 0.30
N SER A 41 -0.84 4.52 0.40
CA SER A 41 -1.58 4.55 1.67
C SER A 41 -1.81 3.14 2.25
N ALA A 42 -2.16 2.17 1.40
CA ALA A 42 -2.27 0.76 1.80
C ALA A 42 -0.93 0.20 2.30
N ALA A 43 0.18 0.53 1.62
CA ALA A 43 1.52 0.13 2.04
C ALA A 43 1.92 0.73 3.39
N GLN A 44 1.58 2.00 3.65
CA GLN A 44 1.81 2.64 4.94
C GLN A 44 0.99 1.98 6.07
N THR A 45 -0.25 1.62 5.78
CA THR A 45 -1.11 0.87 6.72
C THR A 45 -0.48 -0.49 7.05
N ALA A 46 0.01 -1.20 6.04
CA ALA A 46 0.71 -2.46 6.22
C ALA A 46 1.97 -2.32 7.10
N ILE A 47 2.75 -1.26 6.90
CA ILE A 47 3.91 -0.96 7.77
C ILE A 47 3.47 -0.75 9.22
N ALA A 48 2.40 0.00 9.46
CA ALA A 48 1.88 0.26 10.81
C ALA A 48 1.40 -1.02 11.51
N GLU A 49 0.78 -1.93 10.75
CA GLU A 49 0.37 -3.23 11.26
C GLU A 49 1.58 -4.09 11.67
N VAL A 50 2.61 -4.17 10.82
CA VAL A 50 3.85 -4.89 11.14
C VAL A 50 4.54 -4.30 12.38
N LYS A 51 4.59 -2.96 12.50
CA LYS A 51 5.12 -2.30 13.71
C LYS A 51 4.34 -2.69 14.97
N THR A 52 3.02 -2.76 14.86
CA THR A 52 2.16 -3.17 15.98
C THR A 52 2.44 -4.60 16.39
N GLN A 53 2.65 -5.51 15.43
CA GLN A 53 3.02 -6.88 15.73
C GLN A 53 4.40 -7.00 16.37
N CYS A 54 5.40 -6.24 15.90
CA CYS A 54 6.71 -6.15 16.56
C CYS A 54 6.57 -5.72 18.03
N SER A 55 5.76 -4.69 18.31
CA SER A 55 5.50 -4.21 19.67
C SER A 55 4.76 -5.25 20.52
N ASN A 56 3.77 -5.94 19.96
CA ASN A 56 3.01 -6.98 20.67
C ASN A 56 3.90 -8.17 21.02
N TYR A 57 4.74 -8.62 20.09
CA TYR A 57 5.70 -9.70 20.34
C TYR A 57 6.76 -9.28 21.35
N TYR A 58 7.27 -8.05 21.26
CA TYR A 58 8.18 -7.50 22.26
C TYR A 58 7.54 -7.52 23.66
N ALA A 59 6.32 -6.98 23.79
CA ALA A 59 5.61 -6.91 25.06
C ALA A 59 5.29 -8.30 25.65
N SER A 60 4.88 -9.26 24.81
CA SER A 60 4.62 -10.62 25.26
C SER A 60 5.87 -11.30 25.79
N GLN A 61 7.01 -11.14 25.10
CA GLN A 61 8.31 -11.68 25.54
C GLN A 61 8.83 -10.99 26.81
N MET A 62 8.57 -9.69 27.00
CA MET A 62 8.88 -9.00 28.26
C MET A 62 8.10 -9.57 29.44
N LEU A 63 6.86 -9.99 29.22
CA LEU A 63 6.01 -10.55 30.27
C LEU A 63 6.31 -12.04 30.53
N SER A 64 6.60 -12.83 29.50
CA SER A 64 6.74 -14.29 29.59
C SER A 64 8.19 -14.80 29.67
N GLY A 65 9.15 -14.03 29.17
CA GLY A 65 10.54 -14.46 28.95
C GLY A 65 11.55 -13.57 29.64
N ASN A 66 11.69 -13.67 30.96
CA ASN A 66 12.78 -13.10 31.78
C ASN A 66 13.18 -11.64 31.51
N GLY A 67 12.36 -10.83 30.82
CA GLY A 67 12.63 -9.41 30.54
C GLY A 67 13.64 -9.14 29.41
N THR A 68 13.99 -10.10 28.55
CA THR A 68 14.89 -9.85 27.41
C THR A 68 14.44 -10.54 26.11
N THR A 69 14.36 -9.77 25.03
CA THR A 69 14.09 -10.28 23.67
C THR A 69 15.09 -9.64 22.70
N SER A 70 15.58 -10.38 21.73
CA SER A 70 16.53 -9.86 20.76
C SER A 70 15.81 -9.23 19.56
N LEU A 71 16.46 -8.29 18.88
CA LEU A 71 15.97 -7.76 17.60
C LEU A 71 15.73 -8.87 16.55
N GLY A 72 16.56 -9.92 16.57
CA GLY A 72 16.43 -11.07 15.67
C GLY A 72 15.17 -11.89 15.93
N SER A 73 14.78 -12.10 17.19
CA SER A 73 13.54 -12.82 17.53
C SER A 73 12.30 -12.01 17.19
N VAL A 74 12.33 -10.69 17.37
CA VAL A 74 11.22 -9.81 16.95
C VAL A 74 11.11 -9.80 15.42
N GLN A 75 12.22 -9.71 14.68
CA GLN A 75 12.20 -9.81 13.21
C GLN A 75 11.66 -11.16 12.73
N ALA A 76 12.13 -12.26 13.33
CA ALA A 76 11.69 -13.61 12.99
C ALA A 76 10.17 -13.80 13.17
N SER A 77 9.60 -13.15 14.21
CA SER A 77 8.16 -13.17 14.43
C SER A 77 7.43 -12.61 13.21
N VAL A 78 7.83 -11.45 12.70
CA VAL A 78 7.15 -10.78 11.57
C VAL A 78 7.45 -11.37 10.19
N THR A 79 8.50 -12.19 10.03
CA THR A 79 8.84 -12.84 8.76
C THR A 79 8.22 -14.22 8.55
N SER A 80 7.89 -14.93 9.65
CA SER A 80 7.52 -16.35 9.59
C SER A 80 6.01 -16.61 9.49
N ALA A 81 5.19 -15.61 9.80
CA ALA A 81 3.76 -15.65 9.54
C ALA A 81 3.39 -14.57 8.51
N PRO A 82 2.62 -14.89 7.46
CA PRO A 82 2.13 -13.88 6.53
C PRO A 82 1.05 -13.05 7.23
N TYR A 83 1.43 -12.08 8.05
CA TYR A 83 0.50 -11.21 8.79
C TYR A 83 -0.42 -10.42 7.87
N LEU A 84 0.07 -10.09 6.68
CA LEU A 84 -0.64 -9.26 5.72
C LEU A 84 -1.31 -10.06 4.59
N GLY A 85 -1.36 -11.39 4.69
CA GLY A 85 -1.88 -12.23 3.61
C GLY A 85 -1.04 -12.12 2.31
N PRO A 86 -1.49 -12.74 1.21
CA PRO A 86 -0.73 -12.81 -0.04
C PRO A 86 -0.69 -11.47 -0.82
N ASP A 87 -1.49 -10.49 -0.39
CA ASP A 87 -1.66 -9.22 -1.09
C ASP A 87 -0.48 -8.27 -0.90
N TYR A 88 0.38 -8.47 0.09
CA TYR A 88 1.50 -7.56 0.37
C TYR A 88 2.84 -8.27 0.25
N ASN A 89 3.76 -7.68 -0.49
CA ASN A 89 5.16 -8.10 -0.48
C ASN A 89 5.94 -7.23 0.50
N VAL A 90 6.15 -7.76 1.70
CA VAL A 90 6.86 -7.08 2.79
C VAL A 90 8.16 -7.79 3.07
N SER A 91 9.25 -7.03 3.07
CA SER A 91 10.56 -7.46 3.50
C SER A 91 10.91 -6.76 4.81
N THR A 92 11.52 -7.48 5.75
CA THR A 92 12.03 -6.89 6.98
C THR A 92 13.51 -7.20 7.14
N ALA A 93 14.25 -6.24 7.67
CA ALA A 93 15.67 -6.36 7.97
C ALA A 93 15.96 -5.80 9.36
N THR A 94 16.92 -6.40 10.04
CA THR A 94 17.46 -5.81 11.28
C THR A 94 18.28 -4.57 10.96
N ALA A 95 18.05 -3.50 11.73
CA ALA A 95 18.82 -2.27 11.72
C ALA A 95 19.48 -2.08 13.09
N ALA A 96 20.42 -1.13 13.21
CA ALA A 96 21.22 -0.93 14.43
C ALA A 96 20.39 -0.76 15.72
N SER A 97 19.21 -0.13 15.63
CA SER A 97 18.34 0.16 16.78
C SER A 97 16.89 -0.28 16.55
N GLY A 98 16.63 -1.20 15.62
CA GLY A 98 15.25 -1.50 15.21
C GLY A 98 15.11 -2.51 14.08
N ILE A 99 13.90 -2.60 13.54
CA ILE A 99 13.55 -3.41 12.38
C ILE A 99 13.10 -2.47 11.27
N LEU A 100 13.82 -2.49 10.15
CA LEU A 100 13.42 -1.84 8.92
C LEU A 100 12.35 -2.69 8.24
N ILE A 101 11.21 -2.09 7.95
CA ILE A 101 10.09 -2.72 7.24
C ILE A 101 10.01 -2.04 5.87
N THR A 102 10.01 -2.83 4.81
CA THR A 102 9.95 -2.35 3.41
C THR A 102 8.81 -3.05 2.70
N VAL A 103 7.87 -2.27 2.16
CA VAL A 103 6.77 -2.78 1.32
C VAL A 103 7.13 -2.51 -0.14
N LEU A 104 7.23 -3.58 -0.91
CA LEU A 104 7.66 -3.58 -2.32
C LEU A 104 6.47 -3.58 -3.28
N SER A 105 5.38 -4.28 -2.92
CA SER A 105 4.17 -4.36 -3.74
C SER A 105 2.91 -4.53 -2.91
N VAL A 106 1.79 -4.09 -3.49
CA VAL A 106 0.42 -4.23 -2.95
C VAL A 106 -0.46 -4.82 -4.06
N LYS A 107 -1.19 -5.89 -3.75
CA LYS A 107 -2.05 -6.68 -4.66
C LYS A 107 -1.35 -7.01 -5.97
N GLY A 108 -0.12 -7.52 -5.89
CA GLY A 108 0.70 -7.89 -7.05
C GLY A 108 1.22 -6.72 -7.90
N ASN A 109 0.96 -5.47 -7.52
CA ASN A 109 1.45 -4.29 -8.22
C ASN A 109 2.63 -3.68 -7.46
N SER A 110 3.78 -3.57 -8.12
CA SER A 110 4.95 -2.86 -7.57
C SER A 110 4.63 -1.39 -7.36
N LEU A 111 5.06 -0.87 -6.22
CA LEU A 111 4.97 0.57 -5.93
C LEU A 111 6.05 1.30 -6.73
N SER A 112 5.74 2.48 -7.26
CA SER A 112 6.72 3.32 -7.96
C SER A 112 7.89 3.73 -7.05
N THR A 113 7.63 3.82 -5.74
CA THR A 113 8.65 4.01 -4.69
C THR A 113 8.34 3.07 -3.53
N ALA A 114 9.30 2.22 -3.17
CA ALA A 114 9.17 1.34 -2.02
C ALA A 114 8.90 2.16 -0.76
N GLN A 115 7.86 1.80 -0.02
CA GLN A 115 7.53 2.47 1.23
C GLN A 115 8.27 1.77 2.36
N THR A 116 8.94 2.55 3.21
CA THR A 116 9.73 2.03 4.33
C THR A 116 9.29 2.63 5.65
N GLY A 117 9.46 1.86 6.71
CA GLY A 117 9.28 2.36 8.07
C GLY A 117 10.05 1.54 9.07
N THR A 118 10.62 2.21 10.06
CA THR A 118 11.39 1.53 11.11
C THR A 118 10.53 1.35 12.35
N TRP A 119 10.50 0.13 12.89
CA TRP A 119 10.13 -0.11 14.29
C TRP A 119 11.39 0.02 15.13
N TYR A 120 11.38 0.83 16.18
CA TYR A 120 12.53 1.00 17.07
C TYR A 120 12.39 0.08 18.27
N TYR A 121 13.51 -0.51 18.68
CA TYR A 121 13.55 -1.33 19.88
C TYR A 121 13.34 -0.44 21.11
N PRO A 122 12.38 -0.73 22.00
CA PRO A 122 12.15 0.07 23.19
C PRO A 122 13.36 0.03 24.14
N GLY A 123 13.89 1.20 24.48
CA GLY A 123 14.99 1.34 25.44
C GLY A 123 16.41 1.40 24.83
N LEU A 124 16.52 1.56 23.51
CA LEU A 124 17.77 1.94 22.82
C LEU A 124 17.71 3.39 22.30
#